data_AF-A0A173ZTN0-F1
#
_entry.id   AF-A0A173ZTN0-F1
#
_cell.length_a   1.000
_cell.length_b   1.000
_cell.length_c   1.000
_cell.angle_alpha   90.00
_cell.angle_beta   90.00
_cell.angle_gamma   90.00
#
_symmetry.space_group_name_H-M   'P 1'
#
loop_
_entity.id
_entity.type
_entity.pdbx_description
1 polymer ?
#
loop_
_entity_poly.entity_id
_entity_poly.type
_entity_poly.pdbx_seq_one_letter_code
_entity_poly.pdbx_strand_id
1 'polypeptide(L)'
;MVKRKHFNCLKYIDYLPEIIENPDYVGVNPNENDKSIEFIKKYSKNVLVGVKLEKDGQYLYVSSMYDIQDSKISRRLYSGRIKNANIDNDENE
;
A
#
# COMPACT_ATOMS: atom_id res chain seq x y z
N MET A 1 -5.42 8.35 -10.66
CA MET A 1 -6.81 7.94 -10.33
C MET A 1 -7.73 7.94 -11.56
N VAL A 2 -7.91 9.09 -12.24
CA VAL A 2 -8.87 9.24 -13.35
C VAL A 2 -8.48 8.48 -14.63
N LYS A 3 -7.24 8.65 -15.12
CA LYS A 3 -6.79 8.05 -16.40
C LYS A 3 -6.74 6.52 -16.40
N ARG A 4 -6.61 5.88 -15.24
CA ARG A 4 -6.52 4.41 -15.09
C ARG A 4 -7.80 3.75 -14.57
N LYS A 5 -8.92 4.50 -14.54
CA LYS A 5 -10.21 4.03 -14.04
C LYS A 5 -10.21 3.54 -12.58
N HIS A 6 -9.34 4.10 -11.74
CA HIS A 6 -9.31 3.79 -10.30
C HIS A 6 -10.31 4.66 -9.51
N PHE A 7 -11.50 4.90 -10.04
CA PHE A 7 -12.50 5.75 -9.39
C PHE A 7 -13.08 5.08 -8.14
N ASN A 8 -13.14 3.75 -8.14
CA ASN A 8 -13.75 2.99 -7.06
C ASN A 8 -13.05 3.16 -5.71
N CYS A 9 -11.76 3.53 -5.71
CA CYS A 9 -11.01 3.76 -4.48
C CYS A 9 -11.14 5.19 -3.95
N LEU A 10 -11.80 6.11 -4.68
CA LEU A 10 -12.01 7.49 -4.23
C LEU A 10 -12.78 7.56 -2.91
N LYS A 11 -13.69 6.60 -2.67
CA LYS A 11 -14.43 6.46 -1.41
C LYS A 11 -13.55 6.22 -0.17
N TYR A 12 -12.29 5.86 -0.38
CA TYR A 12 -11.33 5.61 0.69
C TYR A 12 -10.32 6.76 0.85
N ILE A 13 -10.45 7.87 0.10
CA ILE A 13 -9.53 9.02 0.23
C ILE A 13 -9.46 9.53 1.66
N ASP A 14 -10.62 9.66 2.33
CA ASP A 14 -10.66 10.17 3.71
C ASP A 14 -10.05 9.19 4.72
N TYR A 15 -9.86 7.93 4.33
CA TYR A 15 -9.22 6.89 5.12
C TYR A 15 -7.71 6.81 4.86
N LEU A 16 -7.16 7.64 3.97
CA LEU A 16 -5.75 7.63 3.62
C LEU A 16 -4.82 7.77 4.85
N PRO A 17 -5.11 8.63 5.86
CA PRO A 17 -4.33 8.65 7.11
C PRO A 17 -4.33 7.29 7.81
N GLU A 18 -5.49 6.66 7.96
CA GLU A 18 -5.64 5.36 8.63
C GLU A 18 -4.91 4.23 7.89
N ILE A 19 -4.95 4.23 6.55
CA ILE A 19 -4.23 3.25 5.72
C ILE A 19 -2.71 3.37 5.89
N ILE A 20 -2.20 4.59 6.03
CA ILE A 20 -0.77 4.86 6.19
C ILE A 20 -0.31 4.54 7.62
N GLU A 21 -1.12 4.91 8.63
CA GLU A 21 -0.79 4.69 10.04
C GLU A 21 -0.93 3.22 10.47
N ASN A 22 -1.96 2.53 9.96
CA ASN A 22 -2.30 1.17 10.39
C ASN A 22 -2.48 0.21 9.19
N PRO A 23 -1.50 0.05 8.29
CA PRO A 23 -1.61 -0.89 7.18
C PRO A 23 -1.71 -2.34 7.68
N ASP A 24 -2.34 -3.22 6.91
CA ASP A 24 -2.26 -4.68 7.15
C ASP A 24 -0.98 -5.25 6.54
N TYR A 25 -0.54 -4.71 5.39
CA TYR A 25 0.69 -5.08 4.73
C TYR A 25 1.50 -3.88 4.28
N VAL A 26 2.82 -4.02 4.33
CA VAL A 26 3.77 -3.03 3.82
C VAL A 26 4.77 -3.71 2.89
N GLY A 27 5.19 -3.00 1.85
CA GLY A 27 6.24 -3.49 0.97
C GLY A 27 6.85 -2.40 0.12
N VAL A 28 7.67 -2.83 -0.84
CA VAL A 28 8.37 -1.95 -1.79
C VAL A 28 8.09 -2.46 -3.18
N ASN A 29 7.88 -1.57 -4.15
CA ASN A 29 7.70 -1.97 -5.53
C ASN A 29 9.08 -2.22 -6.18
N PRO A 30 9.47 -3.49 -6.47
CA PRO A 30 10.79 -3.78 -7.03
C PRO A 30 10.96 -3.30 -8.48
N ASN A 31 9.87 -2.91 -9.14
CA ASN A 31 9.89 -2.45 -10.52
C ASN A 31 10.13 -0.93 -10.63
N GLU A 32 10.29 -0.23 -9.51
CA GLU A 32 10.62 1.19 -9.50
C GLU A 32 12.07 1.39 -9.08
N ASN A 33 12.81 2.17 -9.87
CA ASN A 33 14.18 2.57 -9.55
C ASN A 33 14.24 3.58 -8.39
N ASP A 34 13.09 4.16 -8.05
CA ASP A 34 12.95 5.19 -7.03
C ASP A 34 12.42 4.60 -5.72
N LYS A 35 12.77 5.25 -4.60
CA LYS A 35 12.29 4.86 -3.28
C LYS A 35 10.77 4.99 -3.22
N SER A 36 10.08 3.86 -3.20
CA SER A 36 8.63 3.76 -3.13
C SER A 36 8.20 2.77 -2.04
N ILE A 37 7.08 3.06 -1.40
CA ILE A 37 6.49 2.22 -0.36
C ILE A 37 5.06 1.88 -0.79
N GLU A 38 4.67 0.61 -0.64
CA GLU A 38 3.31 0.14 -0.83
C GLU A 38 2.69 -0.14 0.54
N PHE A 39 1.58 0.53 0.85
CA PHE A 39 0.71 0.25 1.99
C PHE A 39 -0.55 -0.45 1.50
N ILE A 40 -0.95 -1.53 2.16
CA ILE A 40 -2.19 -2.24 1.84
C ILE A 40 -3.02 -2.35 3.11
N LYS A 41 -4.28 -1.93 3.01
CA LYS A 41 -5.30 -2.12 4.06
C LYS A 41 -6.42 -3.01 3.55
N LYS A 42 -6.85 -3.95 4.40
CA LYS A 42 -7.97 -4.84 4.16
C LYS A 42 -9.28 -4.15 4.53
N TYR A 43 -10.24 -4.25 3.63
CA TYR A 43 -11.64 -3.90 3.85
C TYR A 43 -12.50 -4.94 3.11
N SER A 44 -13.76 -4.63 2.80
CA SER A 44 -14.56 -5.44 1.86
C SER A 44 -13.94 -5.52 0.45
N LYS A 45 -13.17 -4.50 0.07
CA LYS A 45 -12.25 -4.50 -1.07
C LYS A 45 -10.94 -3.92 -0.61
N ASN A 46 -9.87 -4.72 -0.67
CA ASN A 46 -8.55 -4.28 -0.23
C ASN A 46 -8.07 -3.09 -1.05
N VAL A 47 -7.38 -2.17 -0.40
CA VAL A 47 -6.87 -0.95 -1.00
C VAL A 47 -5.36 -0.95 -0.92
N LEU A 48 -4.69 -0.63 -2.02
CA LEU A 48 -3.27 -0.36 -2.05
C LEU A 48 -3.03 1.13 -2.26
N VAL A 49 -2.17 1.70 -1.44
CA VAL A 49 -1.65 3.07 -1.53
C VAL A 49 -0.15 3.01 -1.81
N GLY A 50 0.30 3.64 -2.89
CA GLY A 50 1.70 3.75 -3.26
C GLY A 50 2.24 5.14 -2.93
N VAL A 51 3.21 5.22 -2.04
CA VAL A 51 3.90 6.46 -1.65
C VAL A 51 5.27 6.52 -2.32
N LYS A 52 5.68 7.69 -2.80
CA LYS A 52 6.97 7.93 -3.45
C LYS A 52 7.67 9.13 -2.86
N LEU A 53 9.00 9.07 -2.84
CA LEU A 53 9.84 10.23 -2.57
C LEU A 53 10.00 11.07 -3.85
N GLU A 54 9.67 12.34 -3.76
CA GLU A 54 10.03 13.34 -4.76
C GLU A 54 11.51 13.72 -4.55
N LYS A 55 12.30 13.73 -5.64
CA LYS A 55 13.77 13.80 -5.58
C LYS A 55 14.28 15.23 -5.37
N ASP A 56 13.59 16.21 -5.92
CA ASP A 56 14.06 17.59 -5.99
C ASP A 56 13.63 18.43 -4.76
N GLY A 57 12.46 18.12 -4.22
CA GLY A 57 11.84 18.77 -3.06
C GLY A 57 11.88 17.94 -1.77
N GLN A 58 12.45 16.73 -1.80
CA GLN A 58 12.63 15.85 -0.63
C GLN A 58 11.35 15.61 0.21
N TYR A 59 10.20 15.47 -0.45
CA TYR A 59 8.94 15.17 0.23
C TYR A 59 8.34 13.84 -0.25
N LEU A 60 7.59 13.19 0.64
CA LEU A 60 6.81 12.00 0.30
C LEU A 60 5.43 12.41 -0.19
N TYR A 61 4.93 11.75 -1.22
CA TYR A 61 3.56 11.95 -1.71
C TYR A 61 2.90 10.64 -2.10
N VAL A 62 1.57 10.61 -2.01
CA VAL A 62 0.75 9.50 -2.49
C VAL A 62 0.68 9.56 -4.01
N SER A 63 1.40 8.63 -4.64
CA SER A 63 1.50 8.54 -6.10
C SER A 63 0.37 7.74 -6.75
N SER A 64 -0.19 6.79 -6.02
CA SER A 64 -1.26 5.93 -6.52
C SER A 64 -2.11 5.36 -5.40
N MET A 65 -3.37 5.10 -5.71
CA MET A 65 -4.31 4.43 -4.84
C MET A 65 -5.28 3.64 -5.73
N TYR A 66 -5.52 2.37 -5.40
CA TYR A 66 -6.43 1.50 -6.14
C TYR A 66 -6.81 0.23 -5.37
N ASP A 67 -7.94 -0.37 -5.75
CA ASP A 67 -8.37 -1.66 -5.22
C ASP A 67 -7.40 -2.77 -5.67
N ILE A 68 -7.00 -3.64 -4.74
CA ILE A 68 -6.15 -4.80 -5.01
C ILE A 68 -6.89 -6.10 -4.69
N GLN A 69 -6.77 -7.08 -5.58
CA GLN A 69 -7.38 -8.40 -5.41
C GLN A 69 -6.59 -9.26 -4.43
N ASP A 70 -7.28 -10.12 -3.67
CA ASP A 70 -6.65 -11.05 -2.73
C ASP A 70 -5.60 -11.94 -3.40
N SER A 71 -5.88 -12.43 -4.62
CA SER A 71 -4.91 -13.23 -5.40
C SER A 71 -3.57 -12.50 -5.61
N LYS A 72 -3.60 -11.17 -5.80
CA LYS A 72 -2.38 -10.36 -5.93
C LYS A 72 -1.69 -10.17 -4.59
N ILE A 73 -2.45 -10.02 -3.50
CA ILE A 73 -1.90 -9.93 -2.14
C ILE A 73 -1.17 -11.23 -1.80
N SER A 74 -1.85 -12.38 -1.95
CA SER A 74 -1.27 -13.70 -1.69
C SER A 74 0.00 -13.95 -2.49
N ARG A 75 0.00 -13.60 -3.79
CA ARG A 75 1.20 -13.72 -4.63
C ARG A 75 2.36 -12.85 -4.15
N ARG A 76 2.08 -11.62 -3.73
CA ARG A 76 3.12 -10.68 -3.25
C ARG A 76 3.66 -11.04 -1.88
N LEU A 77 2.83 -11.61 -1.00
CA LEU A 77 3.26 -12.20 0.27
C LEU A 77 4.19 -13.39 0.00
N TYR A 78 3.77 -14.30 -0.87
CA TYR A 78 4.57 -15.47 -1.25
C TYR A 78 5.93 -15.08 -1.84
N SER A 79 5.98 -14.03 -2.68
CA SER A 79 7.23 -13.54 -3.25
C SER A 79 8.05 -12.66 -2.29
N GLY A 80 7.57 -12.39 -1.08
CA GLY A 80 8.20 -11.47 -0.12
C GLY A 80 8.20 -10.00 -0.53
N ARG A 81 7.44 -9.60 -1.57
CA ARG A 81 7.34 -8.19 -2.01
C ARG A 81 6.64 -7.32 -0.98
N ILE A 82 5.65 -7.90 -0.29
CA ILE A 82 4.95 -7.29 0.84
C ILE A 82 5.07 -8.23 2.04
N LYS A 83 4.99 -7.66 3.24
CA LYS A 83 5.02 -8.35 4.53
C LYS A 83 3.83 -7.88 5.37
N ASN A 84 3.40 -8.68 6.34
CA ASN A 84 2.46 -8.22 7.36
C ASN A 84 3.05 -6.99 8.07
N ALA A 85 2.23 -6.00 8.38
CA ALA A 85 2.67 -4.84 9.16
C ALA A 85 2.71 -5.14 10.66
N ASN A 86 1.83 -6.04 11.12
CA ASN A 86 1.66 -6.42 12.54
C ASN A 86 2.72 -7.45 12.99
N ILE A 87 4.00 -7.23 12.74
CA ILE A 87 5.05 -8.24 13.02
C ILE A 87 5.51 -8.25 14.49
N ASP A 88 5.10 -7.31 15.34
CA ASP A 88 5.63 -7.21 16.71
C ASP A 88 4.65 -7.62 17.84
N ASN A 89 3.58 -8.37 17.54
CA ASN A 89 2.81 -9.08 18.58
C ASN A 89 3.14 -10.57 18.59
N ASP A 90 4.43 -10.92 18.54
CA ASP A 90 4.87 -12.20 19.11
C ASP A 90 4.73 -12.09 20.64
N GLU A 91 3.49 -12.19 21.12
CA GLU A 91 3.17 -12.71 22.46
C GLU A 91 3.56 -14.19 22.47
N ASN A 92 4.86 -14.49 22.38
CA ASN A 92 5.39 -15.76 22.82
C ASN A 92 5.52 -15.66 24.35
N GLU A 93 4.43 -16.05 25.00
CA GLU A 93 4.36 -16.54 26.39
C GLU A 93 5.38 -17.67 26.64
#